data_AF-H2VZ09-F1
#
_entry.id   AF-H2VZ09-F1
#
_cell.length_a   1.000
_cell.length_b   1.000
_cell.length_c   1.000
_cell.angle_alpha   90.00
_cell.angle_beta   90.00
_cell.angle_gamma   90.00
#
_symmetry.space_group_name_H-M   'P 1'
#
loop_
_entity.id
_entity.type
_entity.pdbx_description
1 polymer ?
#
loop_
_entity_poly.entity_id
_entity_poly.type
_entity_poly.pdbx_seq_one_letter_code
_entity_poly.pdbx_strand_id
1 'polypeptide(L)'
;MRIQFRLMLVFFGGDLSKVPTQALTVGVQTVMDAREVMILITGSHKALALHQAIECGISHMCTVSAMQMHRCAMFIADEDATLELKVKTVRYFKGLMGHHRTLVEF
;
A
#
# COMPACT_ATOMS: atom_id res chain seq x y z
N MET A 1 -12.80 -1.31 1.48
CA MET A 1 -13.33 0.04 1.79
C MET A 1 -13.77 0.27 3.25
N ARG A 2 -14.11 -0.76 4.05
CA ARG A 2 -14.45 -0.58 5.49
C ARG A 2 -13.27 -0.22 6.39
N ILE A 3 -12.03 -0.58 6.00
CA ILE A 3 -10.81 -0.30 6.80
C ILE A 3 -10.48 1.21 6.85
N GLN A 4 -10.75 1.94 5.77
CA GLN A 4 -10.52 3.39 5.68
C GLN A 4 -11.44 4.21 6.60
N PHE A 5 -12.72 3.84 6.73
CA PHE A 5 -13.68 4.59 7.53
C PHE A 5 -13.34 4.60 9.03
N ARG A 6 -12.79 3.51 9.57
CA ARG A 6 -12.44 3.43 10.99
C ARG A 6 -11.26 4.31 11.37
N LEU A 7 -10.30 4.49 10.47
CA LEU A 7 -9.17 5.41 10.69
C LEU A 7 -9.62 6.87 10.58
N MET A 8 -10.51 7.16 9.63
CA MET A 8 -11.03 8.51 9.41
C MET A 8 -11.79 9.04 10.64
N LEU A 9 -12.44 8.16 11.41
CA LEU A 9 -13.15 8.48 12.64
C LEU A 9 -12.35 9.32 13.64
N VAL A 10 -11.04 9.04 13.78
CA VAL A 10 -10.17 9.76 14.71
C VAL A 10 -10.07 11.24 14.34
N PHE A 11 -10.09 11.56 13.04
CA PHE A 11 -10.06 12.94 12.55
C PHE A 11 -11.39 13.69 12.75
N PHE A 12 -12.48 12.99 13.07
CA PHE A 12 -13.80 13.57 13.33
C PHE A 12 -14.23 13.44 14.81
N GLY A 13 -13.26 13.31 15.72
CA GLY A 13 -13.51 13.28 17.16
C GLY A 13 -14.24 12.03 17.65
N GLY A 14 -14.12 10.91 16.93
CA GLY A 14 -14.78 9.66 17.29
C GLY A 14 -16.25 9.56 16.83
N ASP A 15 -16.76 10.58 16.15
CA ASP A 15 -18.17 10.65 15.74
C ASP A 15 -18.37 10.17 14.30
N LEU A 16 -19.00 9.00 14.14
CA LEU A 16 -19.32 8.42 12.83
C LEU A 16 -20.23 9.32 11.99
N SER A 17 -21.12 10.11 12.62
CA SER A 17 -22.08 10.95 11.90
C SER A 17 -21.41 12.10 11.13
N LYS A 18 -20.22 12.51 11.59
CA LYS A 18 -19.43 13.59 10.98
C LYS A 18 -18.53 13.12 9.85
N VAL A 19 -18.33 11.81 9.71
CA VAL A 19 -17.48 11.25 8.66
C VAL A 19 -18.23 11.31 7.32
N PRO A 20 -17.69 11.99 6.28
CA PRO A 20 -18.33 12.04 4.97
C PRO A 20 -18.55 10.63 4.39
N THR A 21 -19.78 10.36 3.93
CA THR A 21 -20.16 9.06 3.37
C THR A 21 -19.64 8.83 1.95
N GLN A 22 -19.28 9.91 1.26
CA GLN A 22 -18.79 9.90 -0.12
C GLN A 22 -17.49 10.70 -0.21
N ALA A 23 -16.61 10.28 -1.12
CA ALA A 23 -15.36 10.96 -1.43
C ALA A 23 -15.14 10.98 -2.94
N LEU A 24 -14.55 12.07 -3.44
CA LEU A 24 -14.06 12.13 -4.82
C LEU A 24 -12.64 11.59 -4.82
N THR A 25 -12.40 10.53 -5.60
CA THR A 25 -11.09 9.88 -5.69
C THR A 25 -10.68 9.75 -7.14
N VAL A 26 -9.37 9.77 -7.39
CA VAL A 26 -8.85 9.38 -8.71
C VAL A 26 -9.15 7.90 -8.99
N GLY A 27 -9.35 7.56 -10.25
CA GLY A 27 -9.53 6.17 -10.67
C GLY A 27 -8.22 5.40 -10.60
N VAL A 28 -8.30 4.07 -10.50
CA VAL A 28 -7.12 3.19 -10.54
C VAL A 28 -6.35 3.40 -11.84
N GLN A 29 -7.05 3.54 -12.97
CA GLN A 29 -6.43 3.79 -14.27
C GLN A 29 -5.59 5.07 -14.27
N THR A 30 -6.08 6.16 -13.66
CA THR A 30 -5.34 7.43 -13.58
C THR A 30 -4.01 7.26 -12.83
N VAL A 31 -3.96 6.40 -11.81
CA VAL A 31 -2.72 6.07 -11.11
C VAL A 31 -1.82 5.18 -11.96
N MET A 32 -2.41 4.24 -12.72
CA MET A 32 -1.68 3.35 -13.62
C MET A 32 -1.07 4.07 -14.85
N ASP A 33 -1.61 5.24 -15.21
CA ASP A 33 -1.09 6.08 -16.29
C ASP A 33 0.11 6.94 -15.84
N ALA A 34 0.44 6.95 -14.54
CA ALA A 34 1.60 7.67 -14.04
C ALA A 34 2.92 7.05 -14.55
N ARG A 35 3.98 7.85 -14.65
CA ARG A 35 5.30 7.34 -15.04
C ARG A 35 5.89 6.40 -13.98
N GLU A 36 5.74 6.79 -12.72
CA GLU A 36 6.28 6.10 -11.55
C GLU A 36 5.26 6.21 -10.41
N VAL A 37 5.04 5.11 -9.70
CA VAL A 37 4.11 5.07 -8.56
C VAL A 37 4.84 4.60 -7.33
N MET A 38 4.80 5.39 -6.26
CA MET A 38 5.40 5.06 -4.97
C MET A 38 4.30 4.89 -3.92
N ILE A 39 4.32 3.76 -3.21
CA ILE A 39 3.31 3.38 -2.23
C ILE A 39 3.98 3.20 -0.88
N LEU A 40 3.61 4.06 0.07
CA LEU A 40 4.12 4.02 1.44
C LEU A 40 3.17 3.24 2.34
N ILE A 41 3.68 2.24 3.05
CA ILE A 41 2.88 1.37 3.92
C ILE A 41 3.58 1.26 5.27
N THR A 42 2.92 1.75 6.31
CA THR A 42 3.45 1.75 7.66
C THR A 42 2.45 1.19 8.67
N GLY A 43 2.99 0.44 9.62
CA GLY A 43 2.28 -0.16 10.74
C GLY A 43 1.64 -1.51 10.43
N SER A 44 1.55 -2.33 11.48
CA SER A 44 1.01 -3.70 11.45
C SER A 44 -0.43 -3.80 10.92
N HIS A 45 -1.25 -2.77 11.15
CA HIS A 45 -2.63 -2.71 10.68
C HIS A 45 -2.77 -2.71 9.14
N LYS A 46 -1.68 -2.48 8.39
CA LYS A 46 -1.65 -2.54 6.93
C LYS A 46 -0.98 -3.82 6.38
N ALA A 47 -0.47 -4.70 7.24
CA ALA A 47 0.29 -5.87 6.80
C ALA A 47 -0.52 -6.82 5.92
N LEU A 48 -1.80 -7.04 6.26
CA LEU A 48 -2.70 -7.85 5.43
C LEU A 48 -2.95 -7.23 4.05
N ALA A 49 -3.06 -5.90 3.96
CA ALA A 49 -3.25 -5.21 2.69
C ALA A 49 -1.99 -5.34 1.81
N LEU A 50 -0.80 -5.24 2.41
CA LEU A 50 0.46 -5.48 1.71
C LEU A 50 0.55 -6.93 1.20
N HIS A 51 0.24 -7.92 2.05
CA HIS A 51 0.20 -9.33 1.64
C HIS A 51 -0.70 -9.56 0.41
N GLN A 52 -1.92 -9.02 0.43
CA GLN A 52 -2.86 -9.12 -0.69
C GLN A 52 -2.38 -8.36 -1.93
N ALA A 53 -1.64 -7.27 -1.76
CA ALA A 53 -1.14 -6.46 -2.86
C ALA A 53 0.04 -7.09 -3.61
N ILE A 54 0.91 -7.84 -2.92
CA ILE A 54 2.16 -8.35 -3.52
C ILE A 54 2.26 -9.88 -3.63
N GLU A 55 1.66 -10.66 -2.73
CA GLU A 55 1.78 -12.13 -2.75
C GLU A 55 0.58 -12.83 -3.36
N CYS A 56 -0.56 -12.14 -3.43
CA CYS A 56 -1.79 -12.65 -4.04
C CYS A 56 -1.93 -12.17 -5.50
N GLY A 57 -2.88 -12.76 -6.22
CA GLY A 57 -3.21 -12.34 -7.57
C GLY A 57 -3.95 -10.99 -7.61
N ILE A 58 -3.96 -10.39 -8.80
CA ILE A 58 -4.66 -9.12 -9.06
C ILE A 58 -6.16 -9.31 -8.80
N SER A 59 -6.73 -8.45 -7.96
CA SER A 59 -8.14 -8.50 -7.58
C SER A 59 -8.71 -7.11 -7.35
N HIS A 60 -9.93 -6.88 -7.83
CA HIS A 60 -10.67 -5.63 -7.59
C HIS A 60 -11.04 -5.43 -6.10
N MET A 61 -10.98 -6.50 -5.28
CA MET A 61 -11.18 -6.40 -3.83
C MET A 61 -10.00 -5.74 -3.12
N CYS A 62 -8.79 -5.86 -3.68
CA CYS A 62 -7.59 -5.16 -3.23
C CYS A 62 -7.02 -4.37 -4.40
N THR A 63 -7.50 -3.15 -4.61
CA THR A 63 -7.15 -2.31 -5.77
C THR A 63 -5.65 -2.04 -5.90
N VAL A 64 -4.89 -2.09 -4.80
CA VAL A 64 -3.43 -1.93 -4.78
C VAL A 64 -2.73 -3.05 -5.54
N SER A 65 -3.32 -4.24 -5.65
CA SER A 65 -2.79 -5.35 -6.45
C SER A 65 -2.67 -5.02 -7.95
N ALA A 66 -3.42 -4.03 -8.44
CA ALA A 66 -3.30 -3.55 -9.82
C ALA A 66 -1.88 -3.03 -10.15
N MET A 67 -1.15 -2.60 -9.12
CA MET A 67 0.22 -2.10 -9.25
C MET A 67 1.21 -3.17 -9.70
N GLN A 68 0.86 -4.46 -9.58
CA GLN A 68 1.64 -5.55 -10.17
C GLN A 68 1.75 -5.44 -11.70
N MET A 69 0.79 -4.78 -12.36
CA MET A 69 0.80 -4.54 -13.81
C MET A 69 1.53 -3.27 -14.20
N HIS A 70 1.92 -2.44 -13.23
CA HIS A 70 2.54 -1.15 -13.51
C HIS A 70 4.03 -1.33 -13.78
N ARG A 71 4.55 -0.69 -14.85
CA ARG A 71 5.95 -0.86 -15.27
C ARG A 71 6.96 -0.38 -14.23
N CYS A 72 6.61 0.64 -13.45
CA CYS A 72 7.48 1.22 -12.43
C CYS A 72 6.70 1.51 -11.14
N ALA A 73 6.49 0.47 -10.33
CA ALA A 73 5.87 0.60 -9.01
C ALA A 73 6.88 0.30 -7.89
N MET A 74 6.92 1.15 -6.87
CA MET A 74 7.78 1.01 -5.71
C MET A 74 6.93 0.94 -4.44
N PHE A 75 7.19 -0.09 -3.62
CA PHE A 75 6.59 -0.23 -2.31
C PHE A 75 7.63 0.07 -1.24
N ILE A 76 7.32 1.03 -0.37
CA ILE A 76 8.13 1.38 0.79
C ILE A 76 7.36 0.94 2.02
N ALA A 77 7.92 -0.02 2.76
CA ALA A 77 7.28 -0.60 3.93
C ALA A 77 8.20 -0.54 5.16
N ASP A 78 7.62 -0.32 6.33
CA ASP A 78 8.30 -0.54 7.61
C ASP A 78 8.29 -2.03 7.99
N GLU A 79 9.04 -2.40 9.03
CA GLU A 79 9.12 -3.80 9.45
C GLU A 79 7.76 -4.34 9.90
N ASP A 80 6.97 -3.52 10.61
CA ASP A 80 5.65 -3.90 11.11
C ASP A 80 4.64 -4.19 9.98
N ALA A 81 4.73 -3.49 8.85
CA ALA A 81 3.90 -3.77 7.68
C ALA A 81 4.25 -5.11 7.02
N THR A 82 5.40 -5.70 7.30
CA THR A 82 5.84 -6.97 6.69
C THR A 82 5.41 -8.23 7.46
N LEU A 83 4.70 -8.09 8.59
CA LEU A 83 4.36 -9.22 9.48
C LEU A 83 3.58 -10.36 8.80
N GLU A 84 2.72 -10.04 7.84
CA GLU A 84 1.89 -11.01 7.10
C GLU A 84 2.57 -11.54 5.82
N LEU A 85 3.80 -11.08 5.52
CA LEU A 85 4.55 -11.54 4.35
C LEU A 85 5.30 -12.83 4.64
N LYS A 86 5.52 -13.64 3.60
CA LYS A 86 6.38 -14.83 3.75
C LYS A 86 7.82 -14.38 3.99
N VAL A 87 8.49 -15.09 4.90
CA VAL A 87 9.90 -14.85 5.24
C VAL A 87 10.80 -14.81 3.99
N LYS A 88 10.52 -15.67 3.00
CA LYS A 88 11.26 -15.68 1.72
C LYS A 88 11.15 -14.37 0.94
N THR A 89 9.96 -13.76 0.93
CA THR A 89 9.66 -12.51 0.23
C THR A 89 10.42 -11.36 0.88
N VAL A 90 10.33 -11.27 2.20
CA VAL A 90 11.04 -10.22 2.97
C VAL A 90 12.55 -10.36 2.82
N ARG A 91 13.10 -11.58 2.91
CA ARG A 91 14.55 -11.82 2.74
C ARG A 91 15.03 -11.45 1.34
N TYR A 92 14.26 -11.77 0.30
CA TYR A 92 14.59 -11.42 -1.08
C TYR A 92 14.73 -9.90 -1.23
N PHE A 93 13.72 -9.13 -0.83
CA PHE A 93 13.75 -7.66 -0.97
C PHE A 93 14.77 -7.01 -0.03
N LYS A 94 14.96 -7.51 1.19
CA LYS A 94 16.04 -7.04 2.09
C LYS A 94 17.42 -7.24 1.46
N GLY A 95 17.65 -8.33 0.73
CA GLY A 95 18.90 -8.57 -0.01
C GLY A 95 19.13 -7.56 -1.15
N LEU A 96 18.07 -7.04 -1.77
CA LEU A 96 18.15 -6.04 -2.84
C LEU A 96 18.30 -4.60 -2.33
N MET A 97 18.13 -4.35 -1.03
CA MET A 97 18.17 -3.00 -0.44
C MET A 97 19.49 -2.26 -0.73
N GLY A 98 20.62 -2.98 -0.85
CA GLY A 98 21.91 -2.38 -1.21
C GLY A 98 21.88 -1.66 -2.56
N HIS A 99 21.16 -2.19 -3.55
CA HIS A 99 20.99 -1.55 -4.84
C HIS A 99 19.97 -0.41 -4.77
N HIS A 100 18.85 -0.60 -4.06
CA HIS A 100 17.80 0.41 -3.97
C HIS A 100 18.20 1.65 -3.17
N ARG A 101 19.18 1.55 -2.28
CA ARG A 101 19.69 2.68 -1.49
C ARG A 101 20.30 3.78 -2.35
N THR A 102 20.82 3.43 -3.53
CA THR A 102 21.32 4.41 -4.52
C THR A 102 20.25 5.39 -5.02
N LEU A 103 18.97 5.07 -4.84
CA LEU A 103 17.85 5.94 -5.23
C LEU A 103 17.61 7.09 -4.25
N VAL A 104 18.18 7.03 -3.04
CA VAL A 104 17.98 8.01 -1.95
C VAL A 104 19.25 8.83 -1.70
N GLU A 105 20.41 8.33 -2.09
CA GLU A 105 21.69 9.00 -1.93
C GLU A 105 21.93 9.95 -3.13
N PHE A 106 21.60 11.23 -2.94
CA PHE A 106 21.93 12.36 -3.82
C PHE A 106 22.81 13.37 -3.08
#